data_AF-M0LCB9-F1
#
_entry.id   AF-M0LCB9-F1
#
_cell.length_a   1.000
_cell.length_b   1.000
_cell.length_c   1.000
_cell.angle_alpha   90.00
_cell.angle_beta   90.00
_cell.angle_gamma   90.00
#
_symmetry.space_group_name_H-M   'P 1'
#
loop_
_entity.id
_entity.type
_entity.pdbx_description
1 polymer ?
#
loop_
_entity_poly.entity_id
_entity_poly.type
_entity_poly.pdbx_seq_one_letter_code
_entity_poly.pdbx_strand_id
1 'polypeptide(L)' 'MPHICRNCKRTFGTELELELHRDTCSDGQLYCDECGDRFTERAATEDGWHYRCPNDDCDGTGIDDDIHKVSDARVTKQ' A
#
# COMPACT_ATOMS: atom_id res chain seq x y z
N MET A 1 7.64 -2.21 24.02
CA MET A 1 6.27 -2.03 23.48
C MET A 1 6.16 -2.89 22.25
N PRO A 2 5.01 -3.53 21.96
CA PRO A 2 4.87 -4.30 20.72
C PRO A 2 4.87 -3.36 19.52
N HIS A 3 5.74 -3.60 18.54
CA HIS A 3 5.80 -2.83 17.30
C HIS A 3 4.96 -3.56 16.25
N ILE A 4 3.74 -3.08 16.00
CA ILE A 4 2.76 -3.77 15.16
C ILE A 4 2.61 -3.02 13.83
N CYS A 5 2.77 -3.75 12.73
CA CYS A 5 2.47 -3.22 11.41
C CYS A 5 0.96 -3.07 11.25
N ARG A 6 0.49 -1.85 10.97
CA ARG A 6 -0.96 -1.57 10.83
C ARG A 6 -1.57 -2.20 9.58
N ASN A 7 -0.74 -2.48 8.58
CA ASN A 7 -1.17 -3.07 7.31
C ASN A 7 -1.39 -4.58 7.47
N CYS A 8 -0.34 -5.35 7.81
CA CYS A 8 -0.42 -6.82 7.89
C CYS A 8 -0.69 -7.38 9.31
N LYS A 9 -0.80 -6.51 10.32
CA LYS A 9 -0.99 -6.88 11.75
C LYS A 9 0.11 -7.79 12.34
N ARG A 10 1.28 -7.89 11.69
CA ARG A 10 2.45 -8.58 12.27
C ARG A 10 3.04 -7.79 13.43
N THR A 11 3.49 -8.52 14.44
CA THR A 11 4.16 -8.00 15.63
C THR A 11 5.67 -8.22 15.52
N PHE A 12 6.44 -7.18 15.83
CA PHE A 12 7.90 -7.17 15.85
C PHE A 12 8.41 -6.86 17.26
N GLY A 13 9.62 -7.35 17.56
CA GLY A 13 10.27 -7.16 18.86
C GLY A 13 10.86 -5.75 19.04
N THR A 14 11.23 -5.10 17.94
CA THR A 14 11.87 -3.79 17.91
C THR A 14 11.26 -2.86 16.87
N GLU A 15 11.51 -1.56 17.02
CA GLU A 15 11.09 -0.52 16.06
C GLU A 15 11.80 -0.70 14.71
N LEU A 16 13.10 -0.99 14.73
CA LEU A 16 13.90 -1.19 13.52
C LEU A 16 13.36 -2.33 12.64
N GLU A 17 12.96 -3.44 13.27
CA GLU A 17 12.33 -4.56 12.55
C GLU A 17 10.99 -4.15 11.91
N LEU A 18 10.19 -3.32 12.59
CA LEU A 18 8.95 -2.80 12.03
C LEU A 18 9.23 -1.86 10.85
N GLU A 19 10.23 -0.97 10.95
CA GLU A 19 10.59 -0.06 9.85
C GLU A 19 11.07 -0.84 8.62
N LEU A 20 12.02 -1.77 8.78
CA LEU A 20 12.48 -2.64 7.69
C LEU A 20 11.35 -3.46 7.08
N HIS A 21 10.39 -3.88 7.90
CA HIS A 21 9.22 -4.59 7.41
C HIS A 21 8.30 -3.70 6.56
N ARG A 22 8.14 -2.41 6.88
CA ARG A 22 7.24 -1.50 6.13
C ARG A 22 7.64 -1.38 4.67
N ASP A 23 8.94 -1.45 4.36
CA ASP A 23 9.45 -1.50 2.99
C ASP A 23 9.05 -2.75 2.20
N THR A 24 8.87 -3.89 2.89
CA THR A 24 8.56 -5.19 2.28
C THR A 24 7.12 -5.65 2.52
N CYS A 25 6.30 -4.82 3.15
CA CYS A 25 4.94 -5.17 3.56
C CYS A 25 4.00 -5.21 2.34
N SER A 26 3.67 -6.41 1.86
CA SER A 26 2.74 -6.60 0.75
C SER A 26 1.31 -6.14 1.05
N ASP A 27 0.86 -6.26 2.31
CA ASP A 27 -0.45 -5.75 2.78
C ASP A 27 -0.50 -4.20 2.82
N GLY A 28 0.66 -3.54 2.70
CA GLY A 28 0.77 -2.09 2.56
C GLY A 28 0.91 -1.63 1.12
N GLN A 29 0.78 -2.55 0.15
CA GLN A 29 0.82 -2.20 -1.26
C GLN A 29 -0.53 -1.60 -1.68
N LEU A 30 -0.43 -0.70 -2.64
CA LEU A 30 -1.50 -0.11 -3.39
C LEU A 30 -1.59 -0.85 -4.72
N TYR A 31 -2.81 -0.97 -5.23
CA TYR A 31 -3.15 -1.55 -6.50
C TYR A 31 -3.88 -0.50 -7.33
N CYS A 32 -3.43 -0.27 -8.54
CA CYS A 32 -4.16 0.56 -9.49
C CYS A 32 -5.09 -0.33 -10.32
N ASP A 33 -6.39 -0.03 -10.34
CA ASP A 33 -7.36 -0.80 -11.14
C ASP A 33 -7.21 -0.54 -12.65
N GLU A 34 -6.72 0.65 -13.01
CA GLU A 34 -6.61 1.11 -14.40
C GLU A 34 -5.53 0.34 -15.18
N CYS A 35 -4.32 0.22 -14.62
CA CYS A 35 -3.22 -0.53 -15.24
C CYS A 35 -2.97 -1.92 -14.62
N GLY A 36 -3.54 -2.20 -13.45
CA GLY A 36 -3.33 -3.46 -12.73
C GLY A 36 -2.01 -3.53 -11.93
N ASP A 37 -1.25 -2.44 -11.87
CA ASP A 37 0.05 -2.42 -11.20
C ASP A 37 -0.06 -2.39 -9.67
N ARG A 38 0.96 -2.95 -9.01
CA ARG A 38 1.07 -2.99 -7.55
C ARG A 38 2.33 -2.27 -7.09
N PHE A 39 2.17 -1.27 -6.24
CA PHE A 39 3.26 -0.42 -5.78
C PHE A 39 3.12 -0.08 -4.30
N THR A 40 4.21 0.37 -3.69
CA THR A 40 4.19 0.81 -2.28
C THR A 40 3.60 2.21 -2.15
N GLU A 41 3.00 2.54 -1.00
CA GLU A 41 2.47 3.88 -0.70
C GLU A 41 3.47 5.01 -1.01
N ARG A 42 4.75 4.83 -0.64
CA ARG A 42 5.84 5.78 -0.94
C ARG A 42 6.10 6.06 -2.43
N ALA A 43 5.70 5.15 -3.31
CA ALA A 43 5.87 5.32 -4.75
C ALA A 43 4.65 6.03 -5.37
N ALA A 44 3.51 5.98 -4.68
CA ALA A 44 2.28 6.62 -5.11
C ALA A 44 2.18 8.08 -4.67
N THR A 45 2.81 8.42 -3.55
CA THR A 45 2.73 9.75 -2.96
C THR A 45 4.03 10.10 -2.25
N GLU A 46 4.51 11.33 -2.45
CA GLU A 46 5.65 11.89 -1.71
C GLU A 46 5.17 12.73 -0.51
N ASP A 47 4.03 13.42 -0.67
CA ASP A 47 3.44 14.31 0.33
C ASP A 47 2.44 13.61 1.27
N GLY A 48 1.99 12.39 0.95
CA GLY A 48 1.05 11.61 1.77
C GLY A 48 -0.44 11.91 1.49
N TRP A 49 -0.74 12.87 0.60
CA TRP A 49 -2.10 13.29 0.28
C TRP A 49 -2.47 12.98 -1.18
N HIS A 50 -1.55 13.20 -2.12
CA HIS A 50 -1.79 12.94 -3.53
C HIS A 50 -1.25 11.57 -3.93
N TYR A 51 -2.15 10.63 -4.14
CA TYR A 51 -1.83 9.29 -4.63
C TYR A 51 -1.97 9.26 -6.14
N ARG A 52 -0.90 8.90 -6.84
CA ARG A 52 -0.86 8.71 -8.29
C ARG A 52 -0.16 7.41 -8.62
N CYS A 53 -0.60 6.74 -9.69
CA CYS A 53 0.10 5.58 -10.20
C CYS A 53 1.51 5.98 -10.67
N PRO A 54 2.58 5.31 -10.23
CA PRO A 54 3.94 5.58 -10.69
C PRO A 54 4.21 5.12 -12.14
N ASN A 55 3.24 4.48 -12.79
CA ASN A 55 3.35 4.03 -14.17
C ASN A 55 3.12 5.22 -15.13
N ASP A 56 4.08 5.49 -16.01
CA ASP A 56 4.04 6.62 -16.97
C ASP A 56 2.95 6.43 -18.05
N ASP A 57 2.50 5.19 -18.27
CA ASP A 57 1.42 4.84 -19.21
C ASP A 57 0.04 4.83 -18.55
N CYS A 58 -0.08 5.24 -17.27
CA CYS A 58 -1.31 5.19 -16.49
C CYS A 58 -1.57 6.51 -15.76
N ASP A 59 -2.77 7.05 -15.91
CA ASP A 59 -3.19 8.30 -15.29
C ASP A 59 -3.99 8.08 -13.99
N GLY A 60 -4.04 6.84 -13.48
CA GLY A 60 -4.76 6.49 -12.27
C GLY A 60 -4.37 7.34 -11.06
N THR A 61 -5.34 7.99 -10.43
CA THR A 61 -5.13 8.89 -9.29
C THR A 61 -6.21 8.71 -8.22
N GLY A 62 -5.88 9.12 -7.00
CA GLY A 62 -6.83 9.08 -5.89
C GLY A 62 -6.91 7.70 -5.24
N ILE A 63 -6.83 7.69 -3.92
CA ILE A 63 -7.12 6.47 -3.15
C ILE A 63 -8.62 6.24 -3.12
N ASP A 64 -9.02 4.97 -3.23
CA ASP A 64 -10.42 4.49 -3.31
C ASP A 64 -11.12 4.77 -4.65
N ASP A 65 -10.50 5.56 -5.53
CA ASP A 65 -10.98 5.80 -6.90
C ASP A 65 -10.27 4.85 -7.88
N ASP A 66 -9.11 5.23 -8.43
CA ASP A 66 -8.30 4.35 -9.27
C ASP A 66 -7.30 3.48 -8.47
N ILE A 67 -6.93 3.92 -7.25
CA ILE A 67 -5.90 3.28 -6.43
C ILE A 67 -6.51 2.67 -5.16
N HIS A 68 -6.46 1.34 -5.04
CA HIS A 68 -7.00 0.61 -3.89
C HIS A 68 -5.90 0.03 -2.98
N LYS A 69 -6.12 0.06 -1.66
CA LYS A 69 -5.22 -0.60 -0.69
C LYS A 69 -5.42 -2.11 -0.74
N VAL A 70 -4.34 -2.85 -0.97
CA VAL A 70 -4.37 -4.32 -1.02
C VAL A 70 -4.35 -4.87 0.40
N SER A 71 -5.50 -4.82 1.06
CA SER A 71 -5.71 -5.55 2.32
C SER A 71 -6.16 -6.98 2.00
N ASP A 72 -5.83 -7.97 2.82
CA ASP A 72 -6.30 -9.38 2.72
C ASP A 72 -7.84 -9.56 2.92
N ALA A 73 -8.65 -8.54 2.60
CA ALA A 73 -10.09 -8.65 2.56
C ALA A 73 -10.50 -9.20 1.19
N ARG A 74 -10.89 -10.48 1.19
CA ARG A 74 -11.59 -11.16 0.08
C ARG A 74 -12.62 -10.21 -0.56
N VAL A 75 -12.28 -9.58 -1.68
CA VAL A 75 -13.25 -8.82 -2.47
C VAL A 75 -14.18 -9.83 -3.13
N THR A 76 -15.30 -10.11 -2.46
CA THR A 76 -16.44 -10.75 -3.11
C THR A 76 -17.08 -9.71 -4.01
N LYS A 77 -16.76 -9.75 -5.30
CA LYS A 77 -17.52 -9.04 -6.33
C LYS A 77 -18.91 -9.68 -6.34
N GLN A 78 -19.94 -8.96 -5.87
CA GLN A 78 -21.34 -9.37 -5.96
C GLN A 78 -21.84 -9.18 -7.40
#